data_AF-A0A401IBY5-F1
#
_entry.id   AF-A0A401IBY5-F1
#
_cell.length_a   1.000
_cell.length_b   1.000
_cell.length_c   1.000
_cell.angle_alpha   90.00
_cell.angle_beta   90.00
_cell.angle_gamma   90.00
#
_symmetry.space_group_name_H-M   'P 1'
#
loop_
_entity.id
_entity.type
_entity.pdbx_description
1 polymer ?
#
loop_
_entity_poly.entity_id
_entity_poly.type
_entity_poly.pdbx_seq_one_letter_code
_entity_poly.pdbx_strand_id
1 'polypeptide(L)' 'MQVKLSEQISSSDAETILRHLPDWIQDALIARATEIDYPVEAIIEMAIASFLDTEALSFADCKPRRGQ' A
#
# COMPACT_ATOMS: atom_id res chain seq x y z
N MET A 1 -4.61 -23.62 -6.56
CA MET A 1 -3.96 -22.44 -7.15
C MET A 1 -2.62 -22.28 -6.42
N GLN A 2 -1.51 -22.64 -7.05
CA GLN A 2 -0.18 -22.41 -6.45
C GLN A 2 0.15 -20.93 -6.63
N VAL A 3 0.09 -20.17 -5.54
CA VAL A 3 0.58 -18.79 -5.52
C VAL A 3 2.10 -18.87 -5.68
N LYS A 4 2.63 -18.34 -6.79
CA LYS A 4 4.07 -18.25 -6.98
C LYS A 4 4.58 -17.23 -5.97
N LEU A 5 5.48 -17.65 -5.09
CA LEU A 5 6.21 -16.81 -4.12
C LEU A 5 7.00 -15.64 -4.75
N SER A 6 7.02 -15.50 -6.08
CA SER A 6 7.68 -14.41 -6.82
C SER A 6 6.83 -13.16 -7.00
N GLU A 7 5.60 -13.12 -6.49
CA GLU A 7 4.65 -12.02 -6.74
C GLU A 7 4.49 -11.07 -5.53
N GLN A 8 5.15 -11.34 -4.40
CA GLN A 8 5.03 -10.55 -3.18
C GLN A 8 6.22 -9.59 -3.01
N ILE A 9 5.97 -8.43 -2.42
CA ILE A 9 7.03 -7.49 -2.05
C ILE A 9 7.91 -8.14 -0.98
N SER A 10 9.23 -8.16 -1.21
CA SER A 10 10.17 -8.68 -0.21
C SER A 10 10.29 -7.72 0.98
N SER A 11 10.63 -8.22 2.17
CA SER A 11 10.80 -7.36 3.34
C SER A 11 11.88 -6.28 3.14
N SER A 12 12.94 -6.56 2.36
CA SER A 12 13.97 -5.56 2.02
C SER A 12 13.46 -4.47 1.08
N ASP A 13 12.60 -4.82 0.14
CA ASP A 13 11.98 -3.85 -0.78
C ASP A 13 10.95 -3.01 -0.02
N ALA A 14 10.15 -3.61 0.85
CA ALA A 14 9.21 -2.91 1.72
C ALA A 14 9.91 -1.87 2.61
N GLU A 15 11.04 -2.23 3.22
CA GLU A 15 11.83 -1.30 4.02
C GLU A 15 12.36 -0.12 3.18
N THR A 16 12.79 -0.41 1.95
CA THR A 16 13.25 0.63 1.00
C THR A 16 12.11 1.55 0.58
N ILE A 17 10.94 1.00 0.27
CA ILE A 17 9.74 1.78 -0.05
C ILE A 17 9.36 2.68 1.11
N LEU A 18 9.28 2.14 2.33
CA LEU A 18 8.93 2.91 3.54
C LEU A 18 9.89 4.09 3.75
N ARG A 19 11.21 3.86 3.66
CA ARG A 19 12.22 4.92 3.86
C ARG A 19 12.07 6.11 2.89
N HIS A 20 11.44 5.91 1.74
CA HIS A 20 11.24 6.97 0.75
C HIS A 20 9.87 7.66 0.86
N LEU A 21 8.99 7.19 1.75
CA LEU A 21 7.70 7.81 2.02
C LEU A 21 7.82 8.88 3.12
N PRO A 22 6.97 9.93 3.10
CA PRO A 22 6.83 10.83 4.23
C PRO A 22 6.51 10.09 5.54
N ASP A 23 7.03 10.58 6.66
CA ASP A 23 6.90 9.94 7.99
C ASP A 23 5.45 9.57 8.33
N TRP A 24 4.49 10.46 8.06
CA TRP A 24 3.08 10.20 8.36
C TRP A 24 2.50 9.00 7.58
N ILE A 25 3.00 8.72 6.37
CA ILE A 25 2.57 7.55 5.58
C ILE A 25 3.21 6.29 6.15
N GLN A 26 4.50 6.36 6.50
CA GLN A 26 5.20 5.24 7.14
C GLN A 26 4.48 4.81 8.41
N ASP A 27 4.19 5.77 9.29
CA ASP A 27 3.47 5.53 10.55
C ASP A 27 2.10 4.92 10.31
N ALA A 28 1.34 5.41 9.32
CA ALA A 28 0.02 4.87 8.99
C ALA A 28 0.08 3.42 8.49
N LEU A 29 1.05 3.08 7.63
CA LEU A 29 1.25 1.73 7.12
C LEU A 29 1.67 0.76 8.25
N ILE A 30 2.59 1.17 9.11
CA ILE A 30 3.06 0.37 10.26
C ILE A 30 1.94 0.19 11.29
N ALA A 31 1.19 1.25 11.60
CA ALA A 31 0.06 1.18 12.50
C ALA A 31 -0.99 0.20 11.96
N ARG A 32 -1.29 0.26 10.67
CA ARG A 32 -2.24 -0.66 10.03
C ARG A 32 -1.75 -2.11 10.05
N ALA A 33 -0.46 -2.33 9.77
CA ALA A 33 0.18 -3.64 9.87
C ALA A 33 0.02 -4.24 11.28
N THR A 34 0.27 -3.42 12.29
CA THR A 34 0.12 -3.80 13.70
C THR A 34 -1.35 -4.08 14.07
N GLU A 35 -2.28 -3.24 13.62
CA GLU A 35 -3.70 -3.34 13.94
C GLU A 35 -4.32 -4.66 13.47
N ILE A 36 -3.94 -5.12 12.27
CA ILE A 36 -4.52 -6.32 11.66
C ILE A 36 -3.63 -7.56 11.76
N ASP A 37 -2.46 -7.43 12.40
CA ASP A 37 -1.44 -8.50 12.58
C ASP A 37 -0.94 -9.09 11.25
N TYR A 38 -0.53 -8.20 10.34
CA TYR A 38 0.07 -8.56 9.05
C TYR A 38 1.44 -7.92 8.88
N PRO A 39 2.33 -8.54 8.09
CA PRO A 39 3.62 -7.95 7.77
C PRO A 39 3.45 -6.67 6.92
N VAL A 40 4.35 -5.71 7.09
CA VAL A 40 4.22 -4.39 6.46
C VAL A 40 4.31 -4.48 4.93
N GLU A 41 5.07 -5.42 4.38
CA GLU A 41 5.12 -5.72 2.95
C GLU A 41 3.73 -6.08 2.39
N ALA A 42 2.94 -6.87 3.12
CA ALA A 42 1.58 -7.23 2.70
C ALA A 42 0.63 -6.04 2.76
N ILE A 43 0.79 -5.14 3.74
CA ILE A 43 -0.01 -3.91 3.81
C ILE A 43 0.31 -2.99 2.63
N ILE A 44 1.59 -2.83 2.28
CA ILE A 44 2.02 -2.03 1.13
C ILE A 44 1.44 -2.63 -0.16
N GLU A 45 1.56 -3.94 -0.33
CA GLU A 45 1.01 -4.65 -1.49
C GLU A 45 -0.51 -4.49 -1.58
N MET A 46 -1.24 -4.68 -0.48
CA MET A 46 -2.69 -4.49 -0.43
C MET A 46 -3.10 -3.05 -0.72
N ALA A 47 -2.37 -2.06 -0.23
CA ALA A 47 -2.64 -0.65 -0.50
C ALA A 47 -2.47 -0.32 -1.99
N ILE A 48 -1.40 -0.83 -2.61
CA ILE A 48 -1.15 -0.66 -4.05
C ILE A 48 -2.20 -1.41 -4.87
N ALA A 49 -2.48 -2.67 -4.54
CA ALA A 49 -3.48 -3.47 -5.24
C ALA A 49 -4.87 -2.85 -5.15
N SER A 50 -5.27 -2.38 -3.96
CA SER A 50 -6.54 -1.68 -3.76
C SER A 50 -6.61 -0.35 -4.52
N PHE A 51 -5.50 0.34 -4.71
CA PHE A 51 -5.47 1.58 -5.51
C PHE A 51 -5.55 1.30 -7.01
N LEU A 52 -4.98 0.18 -7.47
CA LEU A 52 -4.99 -0.23 -8.88
C LEU A 52 -6.27 -0.95 -9.30
N ASP A 53 -7.07 -1.41 -8.34
CA ASP A 53 -8.38 -1.99 -8.59
C ASP A 53 -9.31 -0.92 -9.22
N THR A 54 -9.76 -1.17 -10.45
CA THR A 54 -10.61 -0.24 -11.21
C THR A 54 -12.00 -0.08 -10.62
N GLU A 55 -12.43 -1.01 -9.77
CA GLU A 55 -13.70 -0.94 -9.05
C GLU A 55 -13.57 -0.22 -7.69
N ALA A 56 -12.35 0.07 -7.25
CA ALA A 56 -12.14 0.84 -6.03
C ALA A 56 -12.43 2.33 -6.24
N LEU A 57 -12.93 2.99 -5.19
CA LEU A 57 -13.17 4.43 -5.18
C LEU A 57 -11.86 5.17 -5.47
N SER A 58 -11.78 5.77 -6.64
CA SER A 58 -10.60 6.48 -7.10
C SER A 58 -10.73 7.98 -6.84
N PHE A 59 -9.61 8.69 -6.96
CA PHE A 59 -9.63 10.15 -6.99
C PHE A 59 -10.52 10.70 -8.11
N ALA A 60 -10.73 9.99 -9.23
CA ALA A 60 -11.64 10.48 -10.27
C ALA A 60 -13.10 10.53 -9.78
N ASP A 61 -13.49 9.56 -8.94
CA ASP A 61 -14.83 9.47 -8.37
C ASP A 61 -15.10 10.58 -7.35
N CYS A 62 -14.06 11.01 -6.63
CA CYS A 62 -14.17 12.10 -5.67
C CYS A 62 -14.28 13.50 -6.32
N LYS A 63 -14.15 13.64 -7.64
CA LYS A 63 -14.07 14.93 -8.37
C LYS A 63 -13.25 16.00 -7.62
N PRO A 64 -12.02 15.70 -7.18
CA PRO A 64 -11.20 16.66 -6.47
C PRO A 64 -10.99 17.84 -7.41
N ARG A 65 -11.20 19.06 -6.90
CA ARG A 65 -10.72 20.27 -7.56
C ARG A 65 -9.19 20.20 -7.58
N ARG A 66 -8.63 19.53 -8.59
CA ARG A 66 -7.23 19.70 -8.94
C ARG A 66 -7.08 21.18 -9.27
N GLY A 67 -6.20 21.85 -8.54
CA GLY A 67 -5.86 23.25 -8.78
C GLY A 67 -5.52 23.44 -10.26
N GLN A 68 -5.88 24.62 -10.77
CA GLN A 68 -5.68 25.08 -12.15
C GLN A 68 -4.28 24.78 -12.68
#